data_AF-A0A516GUM7-F1
#
_entry.id   AF-A0A516GUM7-F1
#
_cell.length_a   1.000
_cell.length_b   1.000
_cell.length_c   1.000
_cell.angle_alpha   90.00
_cell.angle_beta   90.00
_cell.angle_gamma   90.00
#
_symmetry.space_group_name_H-M   'P 1'
#
loop_
_entity.id
_entity.type
_entity.pdbx_description
1 polymer ?
#
loop_
_entity_poly.entity_id
_entity_poly.type
_entity_poly.pdbx_seq_one_letter_code
_entity_poly.pdbx_strand_id
1 'polypeptide(L)'
;MTKKANITLQKSALAIMCIIIAIQIYAFKRPLKTFNKVEKSVMVLYLKDSIPVNIDLIYNTNNVPEFYYAYVETPVCESGLCYDLKVNLYWNVLGDFAKYKEVESDPFTKLDHKLFSEEDHLKLIKILKDKTSPLANYEAKDLIDKTDTIFSLEVDAVTGATSPALKSSVVSGAVYSTHILWNIVNGKISDSILKYTEANLLTNNLIESMIYSDDYHLQMYGLRHVNTTLKKYTEYLLRLVEFGEHYVPYFAIDKFTAEMWNNFEIQKQMIDLLEDFNFEMQNETLNRLQHIKIASGNIITLLEQIKYLEKSQYSHLSEIIKYNASSLSKTDKAYLLKLSKDETNSFASFATNILSYTN
;
A
#
# COMPACT_ATOMS: atom_id res chain seq x y z
N MET A 1 -5.06 -55.86 -32.25
CA MET A 1 -4.60 -54.65 -32.96
C MET A 1 -5.25 -53.35 -32.47
N THR A 2 -6.02 -53.35 -31.37
CA THR A 2 -6.84 -52.20 -30.93
C THR A 2 -6.17 -51.23 -29.94
N LYS A 3 -5.10 -51.66 -29.25
CA LYS A 3 -4.44 -50.83 -28.21
C LYS A 3 -3.50 -49.75 -28.78
N LYS A 4 -2.89 -49.99 -29.95
CA LYS A 4 -2.01 -49.00 -30.62
C LYS A 4 -2.78 -47.83 -31.21
N ALA A 5 -4.00 -48.05 -31.74
CA ALA A 5 -4.81 -47.00 -32.34
C ALA A 5 -5.30 -45.96 -31.30
N ASN A 6 -5.68 -46.41 -30.10
CA ASN A 6 -6.13 -45.51 -29.02
C ASN A 6 -5.01 -44.59 -28.49
N ILE A 7 -3.77 -45.09 -28.42
CA ILE A 7 -2.63 -44.29 -27.95
C ILE A 7 -2.26 -43.21 -28.98
N THR A 8 -2.38 -43.50 -30.27
CA THR A 8 -2.10 -42.51 -31.33
C THR A 8 -3.14 -41.39 -31.35
N LEU A 9 -4.42 -41.73 -31.17
CA LEU A 9 -5.53 -40.75 -31.14
C LEU A 9 -5.44 -39.80 -29.93
N GLN A 10 -5.03 -40.32 -28.77
CA GLN A 10 -4.85 -39.54 -27.55
C GLN A 10 -3.69 -38.55 -27.66
N LYS A 11 -2.60 -38.95 -28.32
CA LYS A 11 -1.43 -38.07 -28.56
C LYS A 11 -1.74 -36.95 -29.55
N SER A 12 -2.53 -37.21 -30.59
CA SER A 12 -2.98 -36.17 -31.52
C SER A 12 -3.94 -35.17 -30.88
N ALA A 13 -4.85 -35.62 -30.01
CA ALA A 13 -5.76 -34.72 -29.29
C ALA A 13 -5.02 -33.80 -28.31
N LEU A 14 -4.01 -34.32 -27.60
CA LEU A 14 -3.18 -33.54 -26.68
C LEU A 14 -2.34 -32.50 -27.43
N ALA A 15 -1.78 -32.85 -28.59
CA ALA A 15 -1.01 -31.92 -29.41
C ALA A 15 -1.87 -30.77 -29.96
N ILE A 16 -3.09 -31.06 -30.41
CA ILE A 16 -4.03 -30.03 -30.89
C ILE A 16 -4.46 -29.11 -29.74
N MET A 17 -4.71 -29.66 -28.55
CA MET A 17 -5.05 -28.88 -27.36
C MET A 17 -3.88 -27.95 -26.95
N CYS A 18 -2.64 -28.43 -26.99
CA CYS A 18 -1.45 -27.60 -26.73
C CYS A 18 -1.27 -26.48 -27.76
N ILE A 19 -1.56 -26.73 -29.05
CA ILE A 19 -1.48 -25.71 -30.10
C ILE A 19 -2.57 -24.66 -29.93
N ILE A 20 -3.80 -25.05 -29.56
CA ILE A 20 -4.88 -24.10 -29.29
C ILE A 20 -4.57 -23.25 -28.05
N ILE A 21 -4.02 -23.85 -26.99
CA ILE A 21 -3.56 -23.13 -25.79
C ILE A 21 -2.42 -22.18 -26.14
N ALA A 22 -1.45 -22.60 -26.95
CA ALA A 22 -0.36 -21.74 -27.40
C ALA A 22 -0.87 -20.57 -28.25
N ILE A 23 -1.84 -20.79 -29.15
CA ILE A 23 -2.47 -19.73 -29.95
C ILE A 23 -3.29 -18.78 -29.07
N GLN A 24 -4.00 -19.28 -28.05
CA GLN A 24 -4.72 -18.46 -27.08
C GLN A 24 -3.77 -17.60 -26.25
N ILE A 25 -2.66 -18.17 -25.77
CA ILE A 25 -1.59 -17.45 -25.05
C ILE A 25 -0.92 -16.41 -25.96
N TYR A 26 -0.72 -16.71 -27.24
CA TYR A 26 -0.11 -15.79 -28.20
C TYR A 26 -1.07 -14.68 -28.64
N ALA A 27 -2.37 -14.98 -28.75
CA ALA A 27 -3.43 -14.00 -29.04
C ALA A 27 -3.68 -13.04 -27.86
N PHE A 28 -3.51 -13.52 -26.61
CA PHE A 28 -3.51 -12.67 -25.40
C PHE A 28 -2.20 -11.89 -25.19
N LYS A 29 -1.13 -12.24 -25.92
CA LYS A 29 0.12 -11.46 -25.99
C LYS A 29 0.14 -10.49 -27.17
N ARG A 30 -1.00 -9.92 -27.56
CA ARG A 30 -0.96 -8.63 -28.25
C ARG A 30 -0.68 -7.58 -27.20
N PRO A 31 0.49 -6.91 -27.17
CA PRO A 31 0.60 -5.70 -26.39
C PRO A 31 -0.40 -4.73 -27.00
N LEU A 32 -1.53 -4.52 -26.33
CA LEU A 32 -2.29 -3.29 -26.52
C LEU A 32 -1.25 -2.18 -26.29
N LYS A 33 -0.95 -1.41 -27.32
CA LYS A 33 -0.22 -0.16 -27.17
C LYS A 33 -1.09 0.75 -26.32
N THR A 34 -1.03 0.59 -25.01
CA THR A 34 -1.66 1.49 -24.06
C THR A 34 -0.70 2.64 -23.87
N PHE A 35 -0.89 3.69 -24.66
CA PHE A 35 -0.29 4.97 -24.33
C PHE A 35 -1.10 5.53 -23.16
N ASN A 36 -0.45 5.65 -21.99
CA ASN A 36 -0.97 6.43 -20.89
C ASN A 36 -1.26 7.85 -21.40
N LYS A 37 -2.50 8.35 -21.23
CA LYS A 37 -2.81 9.76 -21.55
C LYS A 37 -1.85 10.62 -20.71
N VAL A 38 -1.23 11.62 -21.33
CA VAL A 38 -0.41 12.60 -20.64
C VAL A 38 -1.02 13.98 -20.85
N GLU A 39 -1.38 14.64 -19.77
CA GLU A 39 -1.78 16.03 -19.76
C GLU A 39 -0.57 16.89 -19.39
N LYS A 40 -0.17 17.76 -20.32
CA LYS A 40 1.09 18.50 -20.24
C LYS A 40 0.95 19.78 -19.43
N SER A 41 1.96 20.08 -18.62
CA SER A 41 2.08 21.34 -17.87
C SER A 41 0.81 21.71 -17.09
N VAL A 42 0.24 20.75 -16.36
CA VAL A 42 -0.91 21.01 -15.45
C VAL A 42 -0.53 22.00 -14.35
N MET A 43 0.76 22.12 -14.04
CA MET A 43 1.35 23.13 -13.18
C MET A 43 2.74 23.53 -13.69
N VAL A 44 3.15 24.75 -13.39
CA VAL A 44 4.53 25.23 -13.56
C VAL A 44 5.01 25.77 -12.22
N LEU A 45 6.10 25.21 -11.72
CA LEU A 45 6.75 25.62 -10.48
C LEU A 45 8.16 26.12 -10.77
N TYR A 46 8.79 26.77 -9.80
CA TYR A 46 10.13 27.33 -9.97
C TYR A 46 11.06 26.79 -8.89
N LEU A 47 12.20 26.22 -9.30
CA LEU A 47 13.32 25.90 -8.41
C LEU A 47 14.19 27.14 -8.25
N LYS A 48 14.62 27.41 -7.01
CA LYS A 48 15.43 28.61 -6.66
C LYS A 48 14.86 29.91 -7.28
N ASP A 49 13.53 30.00 -7.30
CA ASP A 49 12.71 31.10 -7.84
C ASP A 49 12.91 31.47 -9.32
N SER A 50 13.76 30.76 -10.06
CA SER A 50 14.17 31.17 -11.42
C SER A 50 14.14 30.04 -12.47
N ILE A 51 14.18 28.78 -12.05
CA ILE A 51 14.25 27.64 -12.98
C ILE A 51 12.86 27.01 -13.10
N PRO A 52 12.14 27.17 -14.22
CA PRO A 52 10.81 26.62 -14.38
C PRO A 52 10.84 25.10 -14.49
N VAL A 53 9.92 24.43 -13.80
CA VAL A 53 9.68 23.00 -13.86
C VAL A 53 8.24 22.78 -14.27
N ASN A 54 8.06 22.18 -15.45
CA ASN A 54 6.76 21.78 -15.95
C ASN A 54 6.36 20.45 -15.31
N ILE A 55 5.20 20.42 -14.66
CA ILE A 55 4.63 19.21 -14.08
C ILE A 55 3.54 18.70 -15.01
N ASP A 56 3.71 17.49 -15.51
CA ASP A 56 2.73 16.77 -16.31
C ASP A 56 1.93 15.79 -15.43
N LEU A 57 0.72 15.45 -15.88
CA LEU A 57 -0.12 14.42 -15.27
C LEU A 57 -0.25 13.21 -16.18
N ILE A 58 0.10 12.04 -15.67
CA ILE A 58 0.06 10.76 -16.37
C ILE A 58 -1.13 9.96 -15.83
N TYR A 59 -1.95 9.46 -16.75
CA TYR A 59 -3.11 8.64 -16.45
C TYR A 59 -2.82 7.17 -16.74
N ASN A 60 -3.39 6.27 -15.94
CA ASN A 60 -3.36 4.85 -16.22
C ASN A 60 -4.26 4.48 -17.41
N THR A 61 -4.28 3.19 -17.76
CA THR A 61 -5.07 2.64 -18.87
C THR A 61 -6.58 2.81 -18.72
N ASN A 62 -7.06 3.02 -17.49
CA ASN A 62 -8.47 3.30 -17.17
C ASN A 62 -8.78 4.81 -17.16
N ASN A 63 -7.85 5.65 -17.64
CA ASN A 63 -7.96 7.10 -17.68
C ASN A 63 -8.16 7.73 -16.28
N VAL A 64 -7.55 7.14 -15.25
CA VAL A 64 -7.47 7.69 -13.89
C VAL A 64 -6.06 8.26 -13.66
N PRO A 65 -5.92 9.45 -13.06
CA PRO A 65 -4.61 10.00 -12.70
C PRO A 65 -3.78 9.01 -11.87
N GLU A 66 -2.53 8.78 -12.27
CA GLU A 66 -1.65 7.79 -11.64
C GLU A 66 -0.36 8.42 -11.11
N PHE A 67 0.30 9.23 -11.93
CA PHE A 67 1.55 9.90 -11.55
C PHE A 67 1.58 11.35 -12.02
N TYR A 68 2.22 12.18 -11.22
CA TYR A 68 2.80 13.42 -11.71
C TYR A 68 4.22 13.16 -12.20
N TYR A 69 4.63 13.90 -13.22
CA TYR A 69 5.94 13.75 -13.86
C TYR A 69 6.59 15.11 -14.10
N ALA A 70 7.91 15.17 -13.93
CA ALA A 70 8.70 16.31 -14.35
C ALA A 70 10.08 15.87 -14.85
N TYR A 71 10.54 16.49 -15.93
CA TYR A 71 11.97 16.54 -16.23
C TYR A 71 12.57 17.74 -15.49
N VAL A 72 13.60 17.50 -14.70
CA VAL A 72 14.30 18.52 -13.93
C VAL A 72 15.74 18.61 -14.40
N GLU A 73 16.16 19.84 -14.68
CA GLU A 73 17.53 20.21 -15.00
C GLU A 73 17.89 21.40 -14.11
N THR A 74 18.86 21.21 -13.22
CA THR A 74 19.21 22.21 -12.22
C THR A 74 20.69 22.14 -11.85
N PRO A 75 21.36 23.27 -11.64
CA PRO A 75 22.75 23.27 -11.21
C PRO A 75 22.87 22.85 -9.74
N VAL A 76 23.80 21.93 -9.51
CA VAL A 76 24.28 21.49 -8.20
C VAL A 76 25.69 22.05 -8.02
N CYS A 77 25.89 22.87 -6.99
CA CYS A 77 27.16 23.54 -6.76
C CYS A 77 27.83 23.05 -5.47
N GLU A 78 29.09 22.68 -5.58
CA GLU A 78 29.97 22.20 -4.51
C GLU A 78 31.25 23.03 -4.53
N SER A 79 31.54 23.75 -3.44
CA SER A 79 32.75 24.59 -3.30
C SER A 79 33.04 25.54 -4.48
N GLY A 80 32.02 26.03 -5.16
CA GLY A 80 32.13 26.93 -6.32
C GLY A 80 32.19 26.23 -7.69
N LEU A 81 32.29 24.91 -7.72
CA LEU A 81 32.12 24.11 -8.94
C LEU A 81 30.65 23.73 -9.08
N CYS A 82 30.04 24.02 -10.23
CA CYS A 82 28.65 23.63 -10.51
C CYS A 82 28.60 22.59 -11.63
N TYR A 83 27.74 21.59 -11.46
CA TYR A 83 27.40 20.60 -12.48
C TYR A 83 25.88 20.54 -12.66
N ASP A 84 25.44 20.20 -13.87
CA ASP A 84 24.02 20.09 -14.18
C ASP A 84 23.49 18.73 -13.76
N LEU A 85 22.48 18.73 -12.89
CA LEU A 85 21.74 17.54 -12.52
C LEU A 85 20.51 17.42 -13.41
N LYS A 86 20.44 16.34 -14.18
CA LYS A 86 19.32 16.03 -15.09
C LYS A 86 18.61 14.76 -14.66
N VAL A 87 17.31 14.83 -14.43
CA VAL A 87 16.55 13.69 -13.92
C VAL A 87 15.07 13.75 -14.31
N ASN A 88 14.49 12.58 -14.54
CA ASN A 88 13.06 12.39 -14.67
C ASN A 88 12.49 11.99 -13.31
N LEU A 89 11.60 12.78 -12.73
CA LEU A 89 11.00 12.55 -11.42
C LEU A 89 9.51 12.22 -11.54
N TYR A 90 9.06 11.33 -10.67
CA TYR A 90 7.67 10.89 -10.60
C TYR A 90 7.17 10.95 -9.16
N TRP A 91 5.95 11.45 -9.00
CA TRP A 91 5.22 11.47 -7.74
C TRP A 91 3.89 10.75 -7.89
N ASN A 92 3.42 10.11 -6.82
CA ASN A 92 2.04 9.66 -6.76
C ASN A 92 1.08 10.87 -6.74
N VAL A 93 -0.22 10.58 -6.78
CA VAL A 93 -1.26 11.61 -6.81
C VAL A 93 -1.37 12.44 -5.51
N LEU A 94 -0.73 12.04 -4.42
CA LEU A 94 -0.64 12.82 -3.16
C LEU A 94 0.67 13.60 -3.03
N GLY A 95 1.55 13.52 -4.03
CA GLY A 95 2.84 14.20 -4.00
C GLY A 95 3.93 13.43 -3.27
N ASP A 96 3.74 12.15 -2.94
CA ASP A 96 4.84 11.32 -2.44
C ASP A 96 5.74 10.89 -3.60
N PHE A 97 7.05 10.89 -3.36
CA PHE A 97 8.03 10.42 -4.33
C PHE A 97 7.77 8.95 -4.70
N ALA A 98 7.57 8.69 -6.00
CA ALA A 98 7.32 7.34 -6.51
C ALA A 98 8.60 6.70 -7.05
N LYS A 99 9.30 7.38 -7.96
CA LYS A 99 10.52 6.90 -8.62
C LYS A 99 11.24 8.03 -9.36
N TYR A 100 12.48 7.76 -9.77
CA TYR A 100 13.19 8.58 -10.76
C TYR A 100 13.70 7.72 -11.92
N LYS A 101 14.02 8.36 -13.04
CA LYS A 101 14.80 7.78 -14.14
C LYS A 101 15.91 8.76 -14.53
N GLU A 102 17.14 8.27 -14.58
CA GLU A 102 18.27 9.04 -15.11
C GLU A 102 18.12 9.32 -16.60
N VAL A 103 18.85 10.32 -17.07
CA VAL A 103 19.04 10.55 -18.49
C VAL A 103 20.15 9.62 -18.96
N GLU A 104 19.89 8.80 -19.97
CA GLU A 104 20.83 7.76 -20.42
C GLU A 104 22.19 8.33 -20.86
N SER A 105 22.21 9.56 -21.37
CA SER A 105 23.43 10.27 -21.75
C SER A 105 24.16 10.95 -20.59
N ASP A 106 23.55 11.00 -19.40
CA ASP A 106 24.05 11.76 -18.23
C ASP A 106 23.70 11.01 -16.92
N PRO A 107 24.34 9.85 -16.67
CA PRO A 107 24.11 9.07 -15.46
C PRO A 107 24.65 9.78 -14.22
N PHE A 108 24.06 9.48 -13.07
CA PHE A 108 24.48 10.04 -11.81
C PHE A 108 25.89 9.57 -11.43
N THR A 109 26.68 10.55 -11.01
CA THR A 109 28.05 10.35 -10.54
C THR A 109 28.22 10.91 -9.14
N LYS A 110 29.10 10.26 -8.40
CA LYS A 110 29.69 10.72 -7.14
C LYS A 110 30.92 11.59 -7.48
N LEU A 111 31.56 12.10 -6.43
CA LEU A 111 32.87 12.75 -6.49
C LEU A 111 33.85 11.95 -7.38
N ASP A 112 34.63 12.67 -8.20
CA ASP A 112 35.51 12.13 -9.25
C ASP A 112 34.78 11.39 -10.38
N HIS A 113 33.61 11.88 -10.80
CA HIS A 113 32.77 11.28 -11.86
C HIS A 113 32.52 9.76 -11.72
N LYS A 114 32.60 9.23 -10.50
CA LYS A 114 32.39 7.81 -10.23
C LYS A 114 30.91 7.50 -10.35
N LEU A 115 30.53 6.70 -11.33
CA LEU A 115 29.15 6.28 -11.54
C LEU A 115 28.51 5.73 -10.25
N PHE A 116 27.21 6.00 -10.10
CA PHE A 116 26.42 5.36 -9.06
C PHE A 116 26.39 3.84 -9.27
N SER A 117 26.54 3.11 -8.17
CA SER A 117 26.29 1.66 -8.13
C SER A 117 24.80 1.40 -7.90
N GLU A 118 24.37 0.15 -8.10
CA GLU A 118 23.01 -0.28 -7.75
C GLU A 118 22.67 0.01 -6.28
N GLU A 119 23.62 -0.20 -5.37
CA GLU A 119 23.47 0.11 -3.95
C GLU A 119 23.27 1.62 -3.71
N ASP A 120 23.99 2.47 -4.45
CA ASP A 120 23.82 3.93 -4.38
C ASP A 120 22.41 4.33 -4.83
N HIS A 121 21.90 3.72 -5.91
CA HIS A 121 20.54 3.97 -6.39
C HIS A 121 19.47 3.53 -5.38
N LEU A 122 19.60 2.33 -4.80
CA LEU A 122 18.69 1.83 -3.78
C LEU A 122 18.70 2.73 -2.54
N LYS A 123 19.89 3.17 -2.12
CA LYS A 123 20.05 4.10 -1.00
C LYS A 123 19.40 5.45 -1.30
N LEU A 124 19.61 6.00 -2.50
CA LEU A 124 18.98 7.25 -2.92
C LEU A 124 17.46 7.14 -2.91
N ILE A 125 16.89 6.06 -3.49
CA ILE A 125 15.44 5.83 -3.47
C ILE A 125 14.90 5.82 -2.03
N LYS A 126 15.58 5.12 -1.12
CA LYS A 126 15.19 5.08 0.30
C LYS A 126 15.21 6.48 0.92
N ILE A 127 16.24 7.27 0.67
CA ILE A 127 16.37 8.64 1.17
C ILE A 127 15.24 9.53 0.60
N LEU A 128 14.98 9.45 -0.71
CA LEU A 128 13.95 10.27 -1.36
C LEU A 128 12.53 9.92 -0.89
N LYS A 129 12.27 8.67 -0.52
CA LYS A 129 10.99 8.25 0.10
C LYS A 129 10.84 8.69 1.55
N ASP A 130 11.93 8.98 2.25
CA ASP A 130 11.91 9.36 3.67
C ASP A 130 11.66 10.87 3.84
N LYS A 131 10.39 11.24 4.02
CA LYS A 131 9.97 12.62 4.33
C LYS A 131 10.42 13.11 5.70
N THR A 132 10.87 12.22 6.59
CA THR A 132 11.38 12.55 7.93
C THR A 132 12.90 12.75 7.97
N SER A 133 13.55 12.64 6.81
CA SER A 133 14.99 12.80 6.66
C SER A 133 15.48 14.12 7.26
N PRO A 134 16.65 14.13 7.92
CA PRO A 134 17.26 15.36 8.43
C PRO A 134 17.56 16.37 7.31
N LEU A 135 17.63 15.92 6.04
CA LEU A 135 17.84 16.80 4.89
C LEU A 135 16.81 17.93 4.77
N ALA A 136 15.65 17.79 5.41
CA ALA A 136 14.64 18.84 5.52
C ALA A 136 15.12 20.10 6.25
N ASN A 137 16.05 19.93 7.19
CA ASN A 137 16.40 20.93 8.21
C ASN A 137 17.83 21.46 8.08
N TYR A 138 18.63 20.92 7.16
CA TYR A 138 20.04 21.28 6.99
C TYR A 138 20.29 21.76 5.57
N GLU A 139 21.17 22.74 5.42
CA GLU A 139 21.73 23.09 4.11
C GLU A 139 22.80 22.05 3.71
N ALA A 140 23.01 21.85 2.41
CA ALA A 140 23.99 20.87 1.92
C ALA A 140 25.40 21.06 2.52
N LYS A 141 25.82 22.33 2.70
CA LYS A 141 27.12 22.70 3.30
C LYS A 141 27.27 22.32 4.78
N ASP A 142 26.16 22.03 5.46
CA ASP A 142 26.13 21.64 6.88
C ASP A 142 26.11 20.11 7.03
N LEU A 143 25.97 19.38 5.92
CA LEU A 143 26.03 17.91 5.86
C LEU A 143 27.46 17.38 5.68
N ILE A 144 28.42 18.28 5.43
CA ILE A 144 29.84 17.98 5.26
C ILE A 144 30.65 18.40 6.49
N ASP A 145 31.63 17.59 6.86
CA ASP A 145 32.66 17.94 7.84
C ASP A 145 33.69 18.84 7.17
N LYS A 146 33.80 20.08 7.66
CA LYS A 146 34.74 21.08 7.12
C LYS A 146 36.16 20.91 7.68
N THR A 147 36.33 20.06 8.68
CA THR A 147 37.63 19.78 9.33
C THR A 147 38.33 18.57 8.72
N ASP A 148 37.57 17.66 8.09
CA ASP A 148 38.08 16.51 7.35
C ASP A 148 37.86 16.74 5.86
N THR A 149 38.94 16.93 5.11
CA THR A 149 38.88 17.31 3.69
C THR A 149 39.36 16.20 2.78
N ILE A 150 38.64 15.99 1.69
CA ILE A 150 38.92 15.02 0.64
C ILE A 150 39.32 15.78 -0.62
N PHE A 151 40.44 15.38 -1.21
CA PHE A 151 40.94 15.92 -2.48
C PHE A 151 40.30 15.16 -3.65
N SER A 152 39.76 15.88 -4.63
CA SER A 152 39.32 15.27 -5.88
C SER A 152 40.51 14.97 -6.78
N LEU A 153 40.53 13.78 -7.38
CA LEU A 153 41.60 13.39 -8.30
C LEU A 153 41.41 13.93 -9.72
N GLU A 154 40.20 14.38 -10.04
CA GLU A 154 39.82 14.80 -11.40
C GLU A 154 39.60 16.32 -11.53
N VAL A 155 39.25 16.98 -10.43
CA VAL A 155 39.15 18.44 -10.36
C VAL A 155 40.09 18.97 -9.29
N ASP A 156 40.72 20.12 -9.53
CA ASP A 156 41.56 20.81 -8.54
C ASP A 156 40.68 21.47 -7.46
N ALA A 157 39.95 20.64 -6.72
CA ALA A 157 38.99 21.02 -5.72
C ALA A 157 39.14 20.17 -4.45
N VAL A 158 38.92 20.82 -3.32
CA VAL A 158 38.88 20.20 -1.99
C VAL A 158 37.45 20.28 -1.47
N THR A 159 36.90 19.15 -1.04
CA THR A 159 35.56 19.08 -0.44
C THR A 159 35.60 18.45 0.95
N GLY A 160 34.59 18.72 1.77
CA GLY A 160 34.48 18.14 3.10
C GLY A 160 33.99 16.70 3.04
N ALA A 161 34.48 15.84 3.93
CA ALA A 161 33.96 14.49 4.10
C ALA A 161 32.48 14.55 4.51
N THR A 162 31.68 13.54 4.14
CA THR A 162 30.31 13.45 4.66
C THR A 162 30.35 13.30 6.18
N SER A 163 29.60 14.15 6.91
CA SER A 163 29.53 14.06 8.37
C SER A 163 29.08 12.66 8.81
N PRO A 164 29.80 11.99 9.74
CA PRO A 164 29.45 10.65 10.19
C PRO A 164 28.01 10.54 10.71
N ALA A 165 27.51 11.60 11.36
CA ALA A 165 26.15 11.67 11.91
C ALA A 165 25.05 11.64 10.84
N LEU A 166 25.37 11.98 9.59
CA LEU A 166 24.41 12.14 8.49
C LEU A 166 24.67 11.17 7.33
N LYS A 167 25.65 10.27 7.48
CA LYS A 167 26.06 9.30 6.45
C LYS A 167 24.92 8.36 6.03
N SER A 168 23.95 8.09 6.90
CA SER A 168 22.76 7.31 6.56
C SER A 168 21.77 8.06 5.66
N SER A 169 21.80 9.39 5.70
CA SER A 169 20.80 10.27 5.06
C SER A 169 21.25 10.81 3.70
N VAL A 170 22.45 10.45 3.24
CA VAL A 170 23.01 10.85 1.94
C VAL A 170 23.71 9.70 1.24
N VAL A 171 23.80 9.74 -0.09
CA VAL A 171 24.75 8.88 -0.82
C VAL A 171 26.15 9.45 -0.62
N SER A 172 27.07 8.62 -0.13
CA SER A 172 28.44 9.05 0.17
C SER A 172 29.15 9.48 -1.12
N GLY A 173 29.75 10.67 -1.13
CA GLY A 173 30.33 11.27 -2.33
C GLY A 173 29.32 11.93 -3.26
N ALA A 174 28.03 12.02 -2.90
CA ALA A 174 27.01 12.74 -3.67
C ALA A 174 26.05 13.52 -2.75
N VAL A 175 26.62 14.17 -1.73
CA VAL A 175 25.88 14.88 -0.66
C VAL A 175 24.99 15.98 -1.24
N TYR A 176 25.55 16.84 -2.09
CA TYR A 176 24.83 17.96 -2.69
C TYR A 176 23.69 17.53 -3.61
N SER A 177 23.93 16.56 -4.51
CA SER A 177 22.88 16.02 -5.39
C SER A 177 21.77 15.33 -4.59
N THR A 178 22.13 14.55 -3.56
CA THR A 178 21.15 13.90 -2.69
C THR A 178 20.27 14.92 -1.97
N HIS A 179 20.89 15.97 -1.41
CA HIS A 179 20.17 17.06 -0.73
C HIS A 179 19.22 17.81 -1.66
N ILE A 180 19.69 18.18 -2.85
CA ILE A 180 18.87 18.91 -3.84
C ILE A 180 17.71 18.05 -4.33
N LEU A 181 17.96 16.78 -4.69
CA LEU A 181 16.89 15.87 -5.11
C LEU A 181 15.84 15.69 -4.02
N TRP A 182 16.27 15.49 -2.77
CA TRP A 182 15.35 15.34 -1.65
C TRP A 182 14.45 16.56 -1.49
N ASN A 183 15.00 17.77 -1.55
CA ASN A 183 14.24 19.01 -1.44
C ASN A 183 13.29 19.25 -2.62
N ILE A 184 13.68 18.83 -3.83
CA ILE A 184 12.80 18.90 -5.00
C ILE A 184 11.60 17.97 -4.83
N VAL A 185 11.84 16.71 -4.43
CA VAL A 185 10.77 15.71 -4.36
C VAL A 185 9.87 15.87 -3.14
N ASN A 186 10.39 16.33 -2.01
CA ASN A 186 9.64 16.43 -0.75
C ASN A 186 9.26 17.87 -0.36
N GLY A 187 9.68 18.87 -1.13
CA GLY A 187 9.38 20.28 -0.86
C GLY A 187 8.15 20.79 -1.61
N LYS A 188 8.24 22.03 -2.09
CA LYS A 188 7.13 22.79 -2.71
C LYS A 188 6.39 22.04 -3.82
N ILE A 189 7.07 21.20 -4.60
CA ILE A 189 6.43 20.42 -5.67
C ILE A 189 5.45 19.41 -5.09
N SER A 190 5.85 18.63 -4.09
CA SER A 190 4.97 17.69 -3.37
C SER A 190 3.74 18.40 -2.81
N ASP A 191 3.94 19.53 -2.12
CA ASP A 191 2.83 20.30 -1.53
C ASP A 191 1.85 20.84 -2.59
N SER A 192 2.38 21.32 -3.72
CA SER A 192 1.58 21.80 -4.84
C SER A 192 0.81 20.68 -5.53
N ILE A 193 1.41 19.49 -5.65
CA ILE A 193 0.73 18.30 -6.18
C ILE A 193 -0.47 17.94 -5.30
N LEU A 194 -0.29 17.80 -3.99
CA LEU A 194 -1.39 17.46 -3.08
C LEU A 194 -2.54 18.46 -3.22
N LYS A 195 -2.23 19.77 -3.15
CA LYS A 195 -3.23 20.83 -3.29
C LYS A 195 -3.96 20.78 -4.62
N TYR A 196 -3.24 20.53 -5.72
CA TYR A 196 -3.85 20.42 -7.04
C TYR A 196 -4.78 19.22 -7.12
N THR A 197 -4.34 18.05 -6.64
CA THR A 197 -5.15 16.83 -6.62
C THR A 197 -6.45 17.03 -5.85
N GLU A 198 -6.37 17.60 -4.65
CA GLU A 198 -7.52 17.90 -3.80
C GLU A 198 -8.50 18.87 -4.46
N ALA A 199 -7.98 19.91 -5.10
CA ALA A 199 -8.81 20.95 -5.70
C ALA A 199 -9.46 20.52 -7.04
N ASN A 200 -8.83 19.62 -7.81
CA ASN A 200 -9.21 19.40 -9.21
C ASN A 200 -9.49 17.94 -9.60
N LEU A 201 -8.91 16.96 -8.91
CA LEU A 201 -8.88 15.57 -9.39
C LEU A 201 -9.62 14.57 -8.50
N LEU A 202 -10.06 14.99 -7.31
CA LEU A 202 -10.64 14.12 -6.29
C LEU A 202 -12.03 13.59 -6.69
N THR A 203 -12.02 12.58 -7.55
CA THR A 203 -13.20 11.87 -8.05
C THR A 203 -13.33 10.49 -7.38
N ASN A 204 -14.52 9.89 -7.43
CA ASN A 204 -14.73 8.53 -6.90
C ASN A 204 -13.80 7.48 -7.54
N ASN A 205 -13.45 7.64 -8.83
CA ASN A 205 -12.53 6.71 -9.51
C ASN A 205 -11.09 6.87 -9.02
N LEU A 206 -10.67 8.11 -8.72
CA LEU A 206 -9.36 8.35 -8.13
C LEU A 206 -9.29 7.79 -6.70
N ILE A 207 -10.30 8.06 -5.86
CA ILE A 207 -10.40 7.51 -4.51
C ILE A 207 -10.36 5.98 -4.53
N GLU A 208 -11.09 5.36 -5.45
CA GLU A 208 -11.05 3.91 -5.66
C GLU A 208 -9.63 3.43 -6.01
N SER A 209 -8.94 4.09 -6.94
CA SER A 209 -7.56 3.72 -7.29
C SER A 209 -6.59 3.86 -6.11
N MET A 210 -6.80 4.85 -5.23
CA MET A 210 -6.01 5.03 -4.01
C MET A 210 -6.21 3.86 -3.03
N ILE A 211 -7.46 3.45 -2.81
CA ILE A 211 -7.84 2.29 -1.99
C ILE A 211 -7.29 0.97 -2.58
N TYR A 212 -7.15 0.88 -3.90
CA TYR A 212 -6.61 -0.29 -4.59
C TYR A 212 -5.10 -0.37 -4.67
N SER A 213 -4.40 0.74 -4.48
CA SER A 213 -2.95 0.77 -4.52
C SER A 213 -2.33 -0.11 -3.42
N ASP A 214 -1.08 -0.49 -3.60
CA ASP A 214 -0.25 -1.10 -2.55
C ASP A 214 0.46 -0.05 -1.67
N ASP A 215 0.17 1.23 -1.90
CA ASP A 215 0.79 2.34 -1.16
C ASP A 215 -0.05 2.67 0.07
N TYR A 216 0.56 2.51 1.26
CA TYR A 216 -0.08 2.77 2.54
C TYR A 216 -0.68 4.19 2.64
N HIS A 217 0.03 5.22 2.16
CA HIS A 217 -0.43 6.60 2.26
C HIS A 217 -1.63 6.85 1.34
N LEU A 218 -1.61 6.30 0.13
CA LEU A 218 -2.76 6.34 -0.77
C LEU A 218 -3.96 5.59 -0.18
N GLN A 219 -3.78 4.36 0.30
CA GLN A 219 -4.86 3.58 0.92
C GLN A 219 -5.50 4.34 2.09
N MET A 220 -4.68 4.89 2.99
CA MET A 220 -5.13 5.67 4.14
C MET A 220 -5.87 6.94 3.75
N TYR A 221 -5.38 7.65 2.74
CA TYR A 221 -6.07 8.83 2.21
C TYR A 221 -7.41 8.45 1.56
N GLY A 222 -7.41 7.40 0.75
CA GLY A 222 -8.61 6.89 0.10
C GLY A 222 -9.69 6.48 1.11
N LEU A 223 -9.31 5.75 2.17
CA LEU A 223 -10.19 5.35 3.27
C LEU A 223 -10.87 6.53 3.96
N ARG A 224 -10.21 7.69 4.10
CA ARG A 224 -10.81 8.90 4.67
C ARG A 224 -11.92 9.49 3.79
N HIS A 225 -11.91 9.19 2.50
CA HIS A 225 -12.83 9.73 1.50
C HIS A 225 -13.84 8.70 0.99
N VAL A 226 -13.88 7.49 1.57
CA VAL A 226 -14.89 6.47 1.23
C VAL A 226 -16.29 7.01 1.49
N ASN A 227 -17.15 6.91 0.48
CA ASN A 227 -18.58 7.15 0.63
C ASN A 227 -19.31 5.82 0.77
N THR A 228 -19.55 5.38 2.01
CA THR A 228 -20.13 4.07 2.34
C THR A 228 -21.56 3.85 1.82
N THR A 229 -22.22 4.87 1.30
CA THR A 229 -23.52 4.72 0.60
C THR A 229 -23.37 4.03 -0.77
N LEU A 230 -22.16 4.02 -1.35
CA LEU A 230 -21.88 3.36 -2.61
C LEU A 230 -21.46 1.90 -2.35
N LYS A 231 -22.33 0.96 -2.75
CA LYS A 231 -22.16 -0.49 -2.55
C LYS A 231 -20.79 -1.04 -2.99
N LYS A 232 -20.18 -0.47 -4.03
CA LYS A 232 -18.87 -0.90 -4.54
C LYS A 232 -17.75 -0.80 -3.49
N TYR A 233 -17.83 0.13 -2.54
CA TYR A 233 -16.79 0.25 -1.52
C TYR A 233 -16.80 -0.89 -0.52
N THR A 234 -17.92 -1.59 -0.33
CA THR A 234 -17.99 -2.74 0.58
C THR A 234 -16.97 -3.81 0.22
N GLU A 235 -16.85 -4.15 -1.07
CA GLU A 235 -15.87 -5.14 -1.55
C GLU A 235 -14.44 -4.66 -1.30
N TYR A 236 -14.17 -3.36 -1.44
CA TYR A 236 -12.84 -2.81 -1.24
C TYR A 236 -12.47 -2.76 0.24
N LEU A 237 -13.43 -2.43 1.11
CA LEU A 237 -13.23 -2.45 2.55
C LEU A 237 -12.96 -3.88 3.03
N LEU A 238 -13.70 -4.87 2.55
CA LEU A 238 -13.45 -6.29 2.85
C LEU A 238 -12.04 -6.71 2.43
N ARG A 239 -11.62 -6.38 1.21
CA ARG A 239 -10.26 -6.65 0.71
C ARG A 239 -9.20 -6.04 1.64
N LEU A 240 -9.40 -4.79 2.08
CA LEU A 240 -8.45 -4.10 2.95
C LEU A 240 -8.44 -4.64 4.39
N VAL A 241 -9.57 -5.17 4.87
CA VAL A 241 -9.60 -5.87 6.15
C VAL A 241 -8.81 -7.19 6.07
N GLU A 242 -8.99 -7.94 4.98
CA GLU A 242 -8.38 -9.26 4.80
C GLU A 242 -6.88 -9.18 4.46
N PHE A 243 -6.50 -8.27 3.56
CA PHE A 243 -5.16 -8.20 2.97
C PHE A 243 -4.42 -6.90 3.24
N GLY A 244 -5.01 -5.95 3.98
CA GLY A 244 -4.36 -4.68 4.29
C GLY A 244 -3.15 -4.88 5.19
N GLU A 245 -2.11 -4.08 4.97
CA GLU A 245 -0.91 -4.11 5.80
C GLU A 245 -0.95 -3.06 6.92
N HIS A 246 -0.16 -3.28 7.97
CA HIS A 246 -0.02 -2.37 9.10
C HIS A 246 -1.39 -2.02 9.73
N TYR A 247 -1.74 -0.72 9.78
CA TYR A 247 -2.98 -0.25 10.37
C TYR A 247 -4.17 -0.23 9.41
N VAL A 248 -3.97 -0.49 8.12
CA VAL A 248 -5.02 -0.35 7.09
C VAL A 248 -6.27 -1.19 7.40
N PRO A 249 -6.17 -2.46 7.84
CA PRO A 249 -7.34 -3.26 8.23
C PRO A 249 -8.20 -2.60 9.31
N TYR A 250 -7.57 -2.00 10.34
CA TYR A 250 -8.27 -1.33 11.45
C TYR A 250 -9.03 -0.08 10.99
N PHE A 251 -8.47 0.67 10.04
CA PHE A 251 -9.17 1.81 9.46
C PHE A 251 -10.27 1.37 8.48
N ALA A 252 -10.08 0.26 7.78
CA ALA A 252 -11.07 -0.29 6.86
C ALA A 252 -12.30 -0.83 7.61
N ILE A 253 -12.10 -1.63 8.67
CA ILE A 253 -13.19 -2.19 9.47
C ILE A 253 -14.04 -1.11 10.14
N ASP A 254 -13.43 0.02 10.55
CA ASP A 254 -14.13 1.16 11.13
C ASP A 254 -15.08 1.86 10.14
N LYS A 255 -14.91 1.67 8.82
CA LYS A 255 -15.81 2.21 7.79
C LYS A 255 -17.05 1.35 7.55
N PHE A 256 -17.14 0.14 8.08
CA PHE A 256 -18.32 -0.69 7.88
C PHE A 256 -19.53 -0.08 8.61
N THR A 257 -20.62 0.13 7.88
CA THR A 257 -21.87 0.63 8.45
C THR A 257 -22.62 -0.48 9.17
N ALA A 258 -23.59 -0.10 10.01
CA ALA A 258 -24.49 -1.08 10.62
C ALA A 258 -25.23 -1.92 9.57
N GLU A 259 -25.59 -1.35 8.42
CA GLU A 259 -26.21 -2.11 7.31
C GLU A 259 -25.27 -3.18 6.78
N MET A 260 -23.99 -2.86 6.56
CA MET A 260 -22.99 -3.83 6.13
C MET A 260 -22.80 -4.93 7.18
N TRP A 261 -22.70 -4.57 8.46
CA TRP A 261 -22.61 -5.53 9.55
C TRP A 261 -23.86 -6.40 9.72
N ASN A 262 -25.04 -5.97 9.26
CA ASN A 262 -26.26 -6.80 9.27
C ASN A 262 -26.39 -7.69 8.02
N ASN A 263 -25.49 -7.56 7.04
CA ASN A 263 -25.50 -8.39 5.85
C ASN A 263 -24.97 -9.80 6.15
N PHE A 264 -25.70 -10.82 5.73
CA PHE A 264 -25.36 -12.23 5.99
C PHE A 264 -23.96 -12.62 5.49
N GLU A 265 -23.62 -12.27 4.24
CA GLU A 265 -22.34 -12.66 3.62
C GLU A 265 -21.16 -11.92 4.26
N ILE A 266 -21.34 -10.62 4.55
CA ILE A 266 -20.31 -9.82 5.21
C ILE A 266 -20.04 -10.34 6.62
N GLN A 267 -21.09 -10.61 7.41
CA GLN A 267 -20.93 -11.22 8.73
C GLN A 267 -20.15 -12.53 8.63
N LYS A 268 -20.55 -13.41 7.72
CA LYS A 268 -19.91 -14.71 7.55
C LYS A 268 -18.43 -14.54 7.22
N GLN A 269 -18.08 -13.69 6.26
CA GLN A 269 -16.69 -13.45 5.88
C GLN A 269 -15.87 -12.87 7.04
N MET A 270 -16.38 -11.86 7.76
CA MET A 270 -15.66 -11.27 8.90
C MET A 270 -15.50 -12.25 10.06
N ILE A 271 -16.46 -13.16 10.27
CA ILE A 271 -16.37 -14.23 11.27
C ILE A 271 -15.33 -15.28 10.83
N ASP A 272 -15.35 -15.70 9.57
CA ASP A 272 -14.42 -16.69 9.03
C ASP A 272 -12.96 -16.18 9.14
N LEU A 273 -12.73 -14.87 8.97
CA LEU A 273 -11.41 -14.23 9.10
C LEU A 273 -10.84 -14.18 10.53
N LEU A 274 -11.63 -14.50 11.57
CA LEU A 274 -11.13 -14.51 12.95
C LEU A 274 -9.98 -15.51 13.16
N GLU A 275 -9.93 -16.59 12.38
CA GLU A 275 -8.82 -17.56 12.40
C GLU A 275 -7.48 -16.94 11.95
N ASP A 276 -7.53 -16.03 10.97
CA ASP A 276 -6.35 -15.43 10.35
C ASP A 276 -5.92 -14.12 11.02
N PHE A 277 -6.82 -13.49 11.77
CA PHE A 277 -6.54 -12.23 12.47
C PHE A 277 -5.63 -12.40 13.68
N ASN A 278 -4.78 -11.40 13.89
CA ASN A 278 -4.08 -11.24 15.16
C ASN A 278 -5.07 -10.90 16.30
N PHE A 279 -4.60 -11.00 17.54
CA PHE A 279 -5.41 -10.78 18.73
C PHE A 279 -6.16 -9.43 18.73
N GLU A 280 -5.50 -8.36 18.29
CA GLU A 280 -6.08 -7.02 18.24
C GLU A 280 -7.19 -6.91 17.18
N MET A 281 -7.00 -7.46 15.97
CA MET A 281 -8.04 -7.48 14.92
C MET A 281 -9.21 -8.40 15.27
N GLN A 282 -8.96 -9.52 15.95
CA GLN A 282 -10.02 -10.36 16.51
C GLN A 282 -10.88 -9.55 17.49
N ASN A 283 -10.25 -8.83 18.43
CA ASN A 283 -10.98 -7.98 19.38
C ASN A 283 -11.76 -6.87 18.70
N GLU A 284 -11.16 -6.18 17.72
CA GLU A 284 -11.86 -5.14 16.97
C GLU A 284 -13.10 -5.71 16.28
N THR A 285 -12.97 -6.88 15.63
CA THR A 285 -14.09 -7.56 14.97
C THR A 285 -15.18 -7.97 15.95
N LEU A 286 -14.81 -8.60 17.08
CA LEU A 286 -15.76 -8.99 18.13
C LEU A 286 -16.50 -7.78 18.71
N ASN A 287 -15.80 -6.67 18.97
CA ASN A 287 -16.40 -5.43 19.47
C ASN A 287 -17.45 -4.88 18.49
N ARG A 288 -17.18 -4.92 17.18
CA ARG A 288 -18.15 -4.49 16.16
C ARG A 288 -19.39 -5.38 16.11
N LEU A 289 -19.27 -6.65 16.48
CA LEU A 289 -20.39 -7.61 16.50
C LEU A 289 -21.23 -7.55 17.79
N GLN A 290 -20.74 -6.97 18.89
CA GLN A 290 -21.42 -6.97 20.21
C GLN A 290 -22.85 -6.41 20.20
N HIS A 291 -23.15 -5.50 19.30
CA HIS A 291 -24.45 -4.83 19.20
C HIS A 291 -25.12 -5.01 17.84
N ILE A 292 -24.71 -6.05 17.10
CA ILE A 292 -25.24 -6.39 15.79
C ILE A 292 -26.08 -7.67 15.89
N LYS A 293 -27.20 -7.68 15.15
CA LYS A 293 -28.00 -8.89 15.02
C LYS A 293 -27.27 -9.87 14.11
N ILE A 294 -26.76 -10.95 14.68
CA ILE A 294 -26.10 -12.02 13.93
C ILE A 294 -27.17 -12.85 13.24
N ALA A 295 -27.01 -13.06 11.94
CA ALA A 295 -27.90 -13.93 11.20
C ALA A 295 -27.81 -15.36 11.72
N SER A 296 -28.95 -16.06 11.82
CA SER A 296 -29.02 -17.36 12.48
C SER A 296 -28.05 -18.41 11.94
N GLY A 297 -27.75 -18.40 10.64
CA GLY A 297 -26.75 -19.29 10.03
C GLY A 297 -25.29 -18.98 10.42
N ASN A 298 -25.00 -17.76 10.87
CA ASN A 298 -23.66 -17.30 11.23
C ASN A 298 -23.36 -17.45 12.73
N ILE A 299 -24.38 -17.69 13.57
CA ILE A 299 -24.16 -17.88 15.02
C ILE A 299 -23.33 -19.13 15.28
N ILE A 300 -23.65 -20.25 14.62
CA ILE A 300 -22.86 -21.47 14.76
C ILE A 300 -21.43 -21.26 14.25
N THR A 301 -21.25 -20.58 13.12
CA THR A 301 -19.94 -20.24 12.58
C THR A 301 -19.12 -19.43 13.58
N LEU A 302 -19.73 -18.42 14.22
CA LEU A 302 -19.07 -17.63 15.26
C LEU A 302 -18.70 -18.47 16.50
N LEU A 303 -19.57 -19.40 16.92
CA LEU A 303 -19.26 -20.32 18.02
C LEU A 303 -18.14 -21.31 17.66
N GLU A 304 -17.97 -21.66 16.39
CA GLU A 304 -16.86 -22.51 15.93
C GLU A 304 -15.51 -21.78 15.98
N GLN A 305 -15.50 -20.43 16.00
CA GLN A 305 -14.28 -19.63 16.13
C GLN A 305 -13.67 -19.66 17.54
N ILE A 306 -14.34 -20.23 18.56
CA ILE A 306 -13.83 -20.34 19.94
C ILE A 306 -12.41 -20.90 20.02
N LYS A 307 -12.06 -21.84 19.13
CA LYS A 307 -10.73 -22.49 19.08
C LYS A 307 -9.58 -21.54 18.70
N TYR A 308 -9.88 -20.41 18.07
CA TYR A 308 -8.90 -19.40 17.65
C TYR A 308 -8.84 -18.19 18.58
N LEU A 309 -9.77 -18.12 19.54
CA LEU A 309 -9.85 -17.03 20.51
C LEU A 309 -9.15 -17.38 21.82
N GLU A 310 -8.53 -16.37 22.43
CA GLU A 310 -8.01 -16.46 23.78
C GLU A 310 -9.12 -16.37 24.83
N LYS A 311 -8.85 -16.91 26.03
CA LYS A 311 -9.81 -16.87 27.16
C LYS A 311 -10.27 -15.46 27.53
N SER A 312 -9.39 -14.46 27.34
CA SER A 312 -9.69 -13.04 27.57
C SER A 312 -10.80 -12.51 26.66
N GLN A 313 -11.00 -13.12 25.48
CA GLN A 313 -11.98 -12.70 24.47
C GLN A 313 -13.34 -13.41 24.63
N TYR A 314 -13.41 -14.43 25.50
CA TYR A 314 -14.64 -15.21 25.71
C TYR A 314 -15.79 -14.37 26.30
N SER A 315 -15.48 -13.30 27.05
CA SER A 315 -16.47 -12.33 27.50
C SER A 315 -17.14 -11.63 26.32
N HIS A 316 -16.36 -11.11 25.37
CA HIS A 316 -16.89 -10.45 24.18
C HIS A 316 -17.77 -11.41 23.37
N LEU A 317 -17.28 -12.62 23.10
CA LEU A 317 -18.06 -13.64 22.42
C LEU A 317 -19.37 -13.96 23.17
N SER A 318 -19.30 -14.15 24.48
CA SER A 318 -20.48 -14.42 25.30
C SER A 318 -21.52 -13.30 25.22
N GLU A 319 -21.08 -12.05 25.24
CA GLU A 319 -21.96 -10.88 25.10
C GLU A 319 -22.66 -10.83 23.73
N ILE A 320 -21.92 -11.09 22.64
CA ILE A 320 -22.49 -11.17 21.29
C ILE A 320 -23.61 -12.24 21.24
N ILE A 321 -23.33 -13.44 21.77
CA ILE A 321 -24.30 -14.54 21.73
C ILE A 321 -25.51 -14.26 22.62
N LYS A 322 -25.32 -13.64 23.79
CA LYS A 322 -26.43 -13.22 24.67
C LYS A 322 -27.31 -12.16 24.02
N TYR A 323 -26.71 -11.16 23.37
CA TYR A 323 -27.46 -10.16 22.61
C TYR A 323 -28.34 -10.80 21.54
N ASN A 324 -27.89 -11.93 20.98
CA ASN A 324 -28.58 -12.69 19.94
C ASN A 324 -29.37 -13.90 20.45
N ALA A 325 -29.61 -14.04 21.76
CA ALA A 325 -30.18 -15.23 22.37
C ALA A 325 -31.56 -15.63 21.79
N SER A 326 -32.39 -14.63 21.43
CA SER A 326 -33.71 -14.85 20.84
C SER A 326 -33.67 -15.41 19.41
N SER A 327 -32.53 -15.30 18.73
CA SER A 327 -32.32 -15.76 17.35
C SER A 327 -31.60 -17.12 17.26
N LEU A 328 -31.27 -17.73 18.41
CA LEU A 328 -30.58 -19.02 18.47
C LEU A 328 -31.45 -20.16 17.92
N SER A 329 -30.92 -20.85 16.93
CA SER A 329 -31.51 -22.06 16.36
C SER A 329 -31.38 -23.25 17.32
N LYS A 330 -32.09 -24.34 17.00
CA LYS A 330 -31.94 -25.62 17.74
C LYS A 330 -30.50 -26.15 17.68
N THR A 331 -29.82 -25.95 16.54
CA THR A 331 -28.44 -26.37 16.33
C THR A 331 -27.48 -25.57 17.21
N ASP A 332 -27.66 -24.25 17.30
CA ASP A 332 -26.83 -23.38 18.14
C ASP A 332 -26.95 -23.77 19.62
N LYS A 333 -28.19 -23.97 20.09
CA LYS A 333 -28.46 -24.42 21.47
C LYS A 333 -27.85 -25.79 21.76
N ALA A 334 -27.92 -26.72 20.80
CA ALA A 334 -27.31 -28.05 20.94
C ALA A 334 -25.77 -27.97 21.00
N TYR A 335 -25.16 -27.09 20.20
CA TYR A 335 -23.71 -26.87 20.24
C TYR A 335 -23.27 -26.25 21.58
N LEU A 336 -23.97 -25.22 22.06
CA LEU A 336 -23.72 -24.63 23.38
C LEU A 336 -23.88 -25.66 24.51
N LEU A 337 -24.88 -26.54 24.43
CA LEU A 337 -25.08 -27.61 25.42
C LEU A 337 -23.95 -28.66 25.38
N LYS A 338 -23.38 -28.91 24.21
CA LYS A 338 -22.19 -29.76 24.08
C LYS A 338 -20.99 -29.09 24.75
N LEU A 339 -20.75 -27.81 24.47
CA LEU A 339 -19.66 -27.05 25.07
C LEU A 339 -19.78 -26.95 26.60
N SER A 340 -20.98 -26.75 27.13
CA SER A 340 -21.19 -26.60 28.58
C SER A 340 -20.97 -27.88 29.39
N LYS A 341 -21.09 -29.05 28.75
CA LYS A 341 -20.88 -30.36 29.38
C LYS A 341 -19.44 -30.86 29.28
N ASP A 342 -18.62 -30.20 28.48
CA ASP A 342 -17.22 -30.57 28.32
C ASP A 342 -16.38 -29.86 29.40
N GLU A 343 -16.08 -30.57 30.49
CA GLU A 343 -15.29 -30.05 31.61
C GLU A 343 -13.87 -29.62 31.22
N THR A 344 -13.36 -30.08 30.07
CA THR A 344 -12.05 -29.70 29.55
C THR A 344 -12.08 -28.44 28.70
N ASN A 345 -13.28 -28.00 28.30
CA ASN A 345 -13.46 -26.82 27.45
C ASN A 345 -13.41 -25.53 28.28
N SER A 346 -12.46 -24.65 27.97
CA SER A 346 -12.32 -23.37 28.68
C SER A 346 -13.49 -22.40 28.52
N PHE A 347 -14.39 -22.64 27.56
CA PHE A 347 -15.60 -21.86 27.32
C PHE A 347 -16.84 -22.44 28.03
N ALA A 348 -16.75 -23.60 28.72
CA ALA A 348 -17.91 -24.31 29.27
C ALA A 348 -18.76 -23.47 30.24
N SER A 349 -18.12 -22.66 31.10
CA SER A 349 -18.82 -21.78 32.05
C SER A 349 -19.59 -20.66 31.33
N PHE A 350 -19.00 -20.07 30.27
CA PHE A 350 -19.66 -19.08 29.43
C PHE A 350 -20.84 -19.69 28.68
N ALA A 351 -20.69 -20.90 28.11
CA ALA A 351 -21.78 -21.62 27.44
C ALA A 351 -22.96 -21.89 28.38
N THR A 352 -22.68 -22.33 29.61
CA THR A 352 -23.71 -22.54 30.66
C THR A 352 -24.45 -21.24 30.96
N ASN A 353 -23.71 -20.14 31.12
CA ASN A 353 -24.30 -18.85 31.40
C ASN A 353 -25.16 -18.36 30.22
N ILE A 354 -24.69 -18.49 28.97
CA ILE A 354 -25.47 -18.13 27.76
C ILE A 354 -26.79 -18.89 27.72
N LEU A 355 -26.79 -20.21 27.93
CA LEU A 355 -28.00 -21.04 27.86
C LEU A 355 -29.12 -20.57 28.81
N SER A 356 -28.77 -19.97 29.95
CA SER A 356 -29.75 -19.41 30.90
C SER A 356 -30.56 -18.23 30.35
N TYR A 357 -30.08 -17.56 29.30
CA TYR A 357 -30.79 -16.47 28.59
C TYR A 357 -31.66 -16.97 27.43
N THR A 358 -31.72 -18.28 27.19
CA THR A 358 -32.37 -18.87 25.99
C THR A 358 -33.70 -19.57 26.28
N ASN A 359 -34.22 -19.39 27.51
CA ASN A 359 -35.45 -19.98 28.02
C ASN A 359 -36.71 -19.38 27.39
#